data_AF-A0A9R0JV70-F1
#
_entry.id   AF-A0A9R0JV70-F1
#
_cell.length_a   1.000
_cell.length_b   1.000
_cell.length_c   1.000
_cell.angle_alpha   90.00
_cell.angle_beta   90.00
_cell.angle_gamma   90.00
#
_symmetry.space_group_name_H-M   'P 1'
#
loop_
_entity.id
_entity.type
_entity.pdbx_description
1 polymer ?
#
loop_
_entity_poly.entity_id
_entity_poly.type
_entity_poly.pdbx_seq_one_letter_code
_entity_poly.pdbx_strand_id
1 'polypeptide(L)'
;MEPTYPTAQPPSPPPRQQNHHPERRWSTTRYHPTQGFTDRVLRALEHRLLLLNRSDPNFYVLGATGNVYVVNVSTTLACTCPDRATPCKHILFVLIKVLGVSLDDPFLRRRTLRPSHVTRLLANPTSTDSPLAGYTLRERFHRAFFLQSQRDVIGGTTTTNAPSVVVEEGATCPICLEEMGSESVSGERLVGCGTCRNFIHEDCFKTWKRTQRRRSVSCVICRSRWKDIISRADHDQKYLNLAAYVQENDQHVAPQSEGSSTCRDL
;
A
#
# COMPACT_ATOMS: atom_id res chain seq x y z
N MET A 1 -47.12 77.80 58.39
CA MET A 1 -48.13 76.83 57.92
C MET A 1 -47.44 75.94 56.91
N GLU A 2 -47.06 74.72 57.33
CA GLU A 2 -46.76 73.64 56.39
C GLU A 2 -48.06 73.22 55.67
N PRO A 3 -47.98 72.57 54.49
CA PRO A 3 -47.78 71.12 54.50
C PRO A 3 -46.76 70.62 53.48
N THR A 4 -45.78 69.87 53.99
CA THR A 4 -45.01 68.85 53.25
C THR A 4 -45.95 67.76 52.71
N TYR A 5 -45.84 67.45 51.41
CA TYR A 5 -46.47 66.27 50.80
C TYR A 5 -45.41 65.28 50.26
N PRO A 6 -45.68 63.97 50.33
CA PRO A 6 -44.68 62.91 50.17
C PRO A 6 -44.45 62.54 48.70
N THR A 7 -43.18 62.42 48.30
CA THR A 7 -42.81 61.89 46.97
C THR A 7 -42.63 60.37 47.03
N ALA A 8 -43.44 59.65 46.25
CA ALA A 8 -43.38 58.22 46.07
C ALA A 8 -42.08 57.77 45.37
N GLN A 9 -41.50 56.65 45.83
CA GLN A 9 -40.32 56.03 45.24
C GLN A 9 -40.67 55.18 44.00
N PRO A 10 -39.85 55.21 42.92
CA PRO A 10 -40.02 54.32 41.76
C PRO A 10 -39.46 52.90 42.01
N PRO A 11 -39.98 51.87 41.32
CA PRO A 11 -39.63 50.47 41.55
C PRO A 11 -38.20 50.11 41.06
N SER A 12 -37.56 49.22 41.80
CA SER A 12 -36.18 48.75 41.59
C SER A 12 -36.01 47.81 40.38
N PRO A 13 -34.89 47.89 39.63
CA PRO A 13 -34.60 47.04 38.47
C PRO A 13 -34.13 45.61 38.86
N PRO A 14 -34.29 44.62 37.95
CA PRO A 14 -33.94 43.21 38.23
C PRO A 14 -32.42 42.95 38.29
N PRO A 15 -31.98 41.87 38.95
CA PRO A 15 -30.57 41.63 39.23
C PRO A 15 -29.78 41.27 37.96
N ARG A 16 -28.65 41.96 37.79
CA ARG A 16 -27.69 41.79 36.70
C ARG A 16 -26.79 40.58 36.99
N GLN A 17 -26.90 39.50 36.21
CA GLN A 17 -25.98 38.36 36.32
C GLN A 17 -24.56 38.79 35.94
N GLN A 18 -23.64 38.67 36.90
CA GLN A 18 -22.22 38.98 36.75
C GLN A 18 -21.52 37.77 36.13
N ASN A 19 -21.10 37.87 34.87
CA ASN A 19 -20.14 36.95 34.28
C ASN A 19 -18.73 37.33 34.76
N HIS A 20 -18.33 36.76 35.90
CA HIS A 20 -16.95 36.81 36.37
C HIS A 20 -16.11 35.79 35.61
N HIS A 21 -15.21 36.33 34.79
CA HIS A 21 -14.10 35.62 34.16
C HIS A 21 -13.22 34.94 35.23
N PRO A 22 -12.97 33.62 35.17
CA PRO A 22 -11.85 33.04 35.90
C PRO A 22 -10.58 33.16 35.06
N GLU A 23 -9.53 33.55 35.77
CA GLU A 23 -8.19 33.86 35.30
C GLU A 23 -7.46 32.66 34.68
N ARG A 24 -6.53 33.03 33.79
CA ARG A 24 -5.57 32.16 33.10
C ARG A 24 -4.83 31.26 34.10
N ARG A 25 -5.07 29.95 34.03
CA ARG A 25 -4.20 28.95 34.66
C ARG A 25 -4.07 27.70 33.79
N TRP A 26 -2.84 27.53 33.28
CA TRP A 26 -2.28 26.40 32.53
C TRP A 26 -3.03 25.88 31.29
N SER A 27 -2.55 26.35 30.14
CA SER A 27 -2.67 25.68 28.84
C SER A 27 -1.97 24.32 28.86
N THR A 28 -2.68 23.28 29.29
CA THR A 28 -2.41 21.91 28.85
C THR A 28 -3.44 21.59 27.78
N THR A 29 -3.21 22.09 26.57
CA THR A 29 -3.96 21.65 25.39
C THR A 29 -3.64 20.17 25.21
N ARG A 30 -4.44 19.30 25.86
CA ARG A 30 -4.54 17.89 25.51
C ARG A 30 -4.98 17.87 24.06
N TYR A 31 -3.98 17.75 23.19
CA TYR A 31 -4.12 17.60 21.77
C TYR A 31 -4.92 16.31 21.56
N HIS A 32 -6.23 16.42 21.39
CA HIS A 32 -7.06 15.29 21.02
C HIS A 32 -6.83 15.04 19.53
N PRO A 33 -6.13 13.97 19.12
CA PRO A 33 -6.01 13.66 17.72
C PRO A 33 -7.42 13.42 17.15
N THR A 34 -7.72 14.02 15.99
CA THR A 34 -8.95 13.71 15.25
C THR A 34 -9.03 12.19 15.09
N GLN A 35 -10.18 11.59 15.39
CA GLN A 35 -10.34 10.12 15.48
C GLN A 35 -9.79 9.40 14.23
N GLY A 36 -9.88 10.02 13.05
CA GLY A 36 -9.36 9.47 11.80
C GLY A 36 -7.82 9.44 11.66
N PHE A 37 -7.06 10.29 12.37
CA PHE A 37 -5.60 10.17 12.37
C PHE A 37 -5.14 9.02 13.27
N THR A 38 -5.69 8.94 14.48
CA THR A 38 -5.34 7.88 15.44
C THR A 38 -5.65 6.50 14.88
N ASP A 39 -6.82 6.31 14.24
CA ASP A 39 -7.17 5.06 13.56
C ASP A 39 -6.15 4.70 12.47
N ARG A 40 -5.64 5.67 11.70
CA ARG A 40 -4.61 5.40 10.68
C ARG A 40 -3.27 5.02 11.29
N VAL A 41 -2.89 5.62 12.42
CA VAL A 41 -1.68 5.24 13.17
C VAL A 41 -1.82 3.81 13.69
N LEU A 42 -2.93 3.49 14.35
CA LEU A 42 -3.21 2.12 14.84
C LEU A 42 -3.14 1.11 13.69
N ARG A 43 -3.78 1.41 12.55
CA ARG A 43 -3.71 0.56 11.35
C ARG A 43 -2.33 0.44 10.73
N ALA A 44 -1.42 1.37 10.95
CA ALA A 44 -0.03 1.26 10.50
C ALA A 44 0.80 0.38 11.45
N LEU A 45 0.42 0.34 12.73
CA LEU A 45 1.06 -0.45 13.77
C LEU A 45 0.55 -1.91 13.80
N GLU A 46 -0.75 -2.12 13.65
CA GLU A 46 -1.40 -3.42 13.86
C GLU A 46 -1.56 -4.23 12.58
N HIS A 47 -1.85 -3.60 11.44
CA HIS A 47 -2.02 -4.37 10.21
C HIS A 47 -0.70 -4.99 9.75
N ARG A 48 -0.82 -6.17 9.13
CA ARG A 48 0.29 -6.87 8.46
C ARG A 48 0.76 -6.08 7.24
N LEU A 49 1.66 -5.13 7.48
CA LEU A 49 2.36 -4.35 6.46
C LEU A 49 3.84 -4.75 6.50
N LEU A 50 4.41 -5.04 5.33
CA LEU A 50 5.81 -5.45 5.22
C LEU A 50 6.57 -4.54 4.27
N LEU A 51 7.83 -4.24 4.56
CA LEU A 51 8.73 -3.58 3.63
C LEU A 51 9.33 -4.63 2.66
N LEU A 52 9.18 -4.43 1.36
CA LEU A 52 9.76 -5.31 0.33
C LEU A 52 11.13 -4.81 -0.12
N ASN A 53 11.20 -3.52 -0.42
CA ASN A 53 12.41 -2.90 -0.94
C ASN A 53 12.46 -1.41 -0.56
N ARG A 54 13.68 -0.88 -0.47
CA ARG A 54 13.97 0.53 -0.25
C ARG A 54 14.87 1.00 -1.39
N SER A 55 14.42 2.01 -2.12
CA SER A 55 15.16 2.67 -3.21
C SER A 55 14.85 4.15 -3.13
N ASP A 56 15.57 4.86 -2.25
CA ASP A 56 15.24 6.23 -1.87
C ASP A 56 15.01 7.15 -3.10
N PRO A 57 13.98 8.01 -3.09
CA PRO A 57 13.03 8.26 -1.99
C PRO A 57 11.83 7.29 -1.94
N ASN A 58 11.86 6.18 -2.67
CA ASN A 58 10.74 5.24 -2.81
C ASN A 58 10.87 4.02 -1.89
N PHE A 59 9.76 3.68 -1.23
CA PHE A 59 9.62 2.53 -0.35
C PHE A 59 8.49 1.63 -0.87
N TYR A 60 8.77 0.35 -1.03
CA TYR A 60 7.82 -0.63 -1.56
C TYR A 60 7.21 -1.41 -0.41
N VAL A 61 5.92 -1.20 -0.16
CA VAL A 61 5.19 -1.72 1.00
C VAL A 61 4.17 -2.75 0.54
N LEU A 62 4.21 -3.94 1.11
CA LEU A 62 3.19 -4.95 0.96
C LEU A 62 2.03 -4.66 1.93
N GLY A 63 0.82 -4.52 1.40
CA GLY A 63 -0.40 -4.39 2.18
C GLY A 63 -0.95 -5.74 2.67
N ALA A 64 -1.89 -5.69 3.62
CA ALA A 64 -2.53 -6.88 4.20
C ALA A 64 -3.23 -7.80 3.16
N THR A 65 -3.68 -7.25 2.03
CA THR A 65 -4.30 -8.02 0.93
C THR A 65 -3.27 -8.54 -0.08
N GLY A 66 -1.97 -8.40 0.21
CA GLY A 66 -0.87 -8.77 -0.68
C GLY A 66 -0.63 -7.81 -1.83
N ASN A 67 -1.31 -6.66 -1.90
CA ASN A 67 -1.02 -5.64 -2.91
C ASN A 67 0.25 -4.85 -2.54
N VAL A 68 1.08 -4.55 -3.53
CA VAL A 68 2.26 -3.70 -3.36
C VAL A 68 1.88 -2.24 -3.62
N TYR A 69 2.23 -1.39 -2.66
CA TYR A 69 2.07 0.06 -2.73
C TYR A 69 3.44 0.73 -2.68
N VAL A 70 3.58 1.82 -3.43
CA VAL A 70 4.80 2.64 -3.42
C VAL A 70 4.54 3.86 -2.56
N VAL A 71 5.37 4.06 -1.55
CA VAL A 71 5.40 5.26 -0.71
C VAL A 71 6.60 6.10 -1.14
N ASN A 72 6.33 7.35 -1.52
CA ASN A 72 7.36 8.31 -1.88
C ASN A 72 7.56 9.28 -0.72
N VAL A 73 8.78 9.30 -0.17
CA VAL A 73 9.18 10.18 0.94
C VAL A 73 10.02 11.32 0.36
N SER A 74 9.33 12.28 -0.25
CA SER A 74 9.93 13.51 -0.76
C SER A 74 9.41 14.73 0.02
N THR A 75 9.57 15.93 -0.54
CA THR A 75 8.99 17.16 0.04
C THR A 75 7.46 17.07 0.15
N THR A 76 6.81 16.26 -0.67
CA THR A 76 5.38 15.94 -0.54
C THR A 76 5.22 14.44 -0.42
N LEU A 77 4.73 13.98 0.72
CA LEU A 77 4.48 12.57 0.95
C LEU A 77 3.37 12.07 0.03
N ALA A 78 3.63 10.96 -0.65
CA ALA A 78 2.67 10.34 -1.55
C ALA A 78 2.66 8.81 -1.40
N CYS A 79 1.50 8.21 -1.66
CA CYS A 79 1.36 6.76 -1.70
C CYS A 79 0.42 6.38 -2.84
N THR A 80 0.72 5.26 -3.52
CA THR A 80 -0.13 4.77 -4.62
C THR A 80 -1.42 4.10 -4.16
N CYS A 81 -1.60 3.88 -2.86
CA CYS A 81 -2.78 3.21 -2.30
C CYS A 81 -4.09 3.95 -2.60
N PRO A 82 -5.25 3.28 -2.58
CA PRO A 82 -6.54 3.90 -2.87
C PRO A 82 -7.02 4.89 -1.79
N ASP A 83 -6.38 4.93 -0.63
CA ASP A 83 -6.70 5.89 0.43
C ASP A 83 -6.32 7.31 0.00
N ARG A 84 -7.32 8.19 -0.08
CA ARG A 84 -7.15 9.60 -0.48
C ARG A 84 -6.64 10.47 0.66
N ALA A 85 -6.66 9.97 1.90
CA ALA A 85 -6.15 10.70 3.05
C ALA A 85 -4.62 10.62 3.13
N THR A 86 -3.99 11.76 3.40
CA THR A 86 -2.54 11.84 3.54
C THR A 86 -2.18 12.48 4.88
N PRO A 87 -1.33 11.84 5.70
CA PRO A 87 -0.69 10.55 5.46
C PRO A 87 -1.64 9.36 5.68
N CYS A 88 -1.60 8.40 4.76
CA CYS A 88 -2.30 7.12 4.88
C CYS A 88 -1.51 6.17 5.79
N LYS A 89 -2.11 5.02 6.13
CA LYS A 89 -1.43 4.01 6.97
C LYS A 89 -0.09 3.53 6.42
N HIS A 90 0.10 3.48 5.09
CA HIS A 90 1.36 3.04 4.48
C HIS A 90 2.47 4.09 4.63
N ILE A 91 2.11 5.37 4.54
CA ILE A 91 3.05 6.46 4.79
C ILE A 91 3.47 6.43 6.27
N LEU A 92 2.48 6.33 7.18
CA LEU A 92 2.74 6.22 8.61
C LEU A 92 3.59 5.00 8.96
N PHE A 93 3.34 3.86 8.32
CA PHE A 93 4.16 2.66 8.46
C PHE A 93 5.63 2.91 8.11
N VAL A 94 5.89 3.57 6.97
CA VAL A 94 7.27 3.90 6.57
C VAL A 94 7.90 4.88 7.55
N LEU A 95 7.20 5.94 7.95
CA LEU A 95 7.75 6.92 8.87
C LEU A 95 8.07 6.30 10.25
N ILE A 96 7.15 5.54 10.81
CA ILE A 96 7.25 5.01 12.18
C ILE A 96 8.12 3.76 12.22
N LYS A 97 7.76 2.70 11.47
CA LYS A 97 8.39 1.39 11.57
C LYS A 97 9.65 1.25 10.72
N VAL A 98 9.75 1.96 9.59
CA VAL A 98 10.91 1.84 8.69
C VAL A 98 11.97 2.89 9.01
N LEU A 99 11.57 4.15 9.20
CA LEU A 99 12.48 5.28 9.40
C LEU A 99 12.62 5.71 10.87
N GLY A 100 11.90 5.06 11.80
CA GLY A 100 12.07 5.23 13.24
C GLY A 100 11.54 6.56 13.80
N VAL A 101 10.60 7.22 13.13
CA VAL A 101 9.99 8.47 13.64
C VAL A 101 9.10 8.15 14.83
N SER A 102 9.28 8.91 15.92
CA SER A 102 8.47 8.78 17.14
C SER A 102 6.99 9.08 16.90
N LEU A 103 6.11 8.34 17.60
CA LEU A 103 4.65 8.52 17.54
C LEU A 103 4.18 9.89 18.01
N ASP A 104 4.96 10.54 18.89
CA ASP A 104 4.66 11.86 19.43
C ASP A 104 5.07 13.00 18.50
N ASP A 105 5.80 12.72 17.41
CA ASP A 105 6.29 13.75 16.52
C ASP A 105 5.13 14.36 15.70
N PRO A 106 4.86 15.69 15.81
CA PRO A 106 3.85 16.38 15.01
C PRO A 106 4.08 16.23 13.49
N PHE A 107 5.31 15.89 13.09
CA PHE A 107 5.69 15.55 11.73
C PHE A 107 4.79 14.49 11.10
N LEU A 108 4.35 13.49 11.86
CA LEU A 108 3.52 12.39 11.35
C LEU A 108 2.18 12.84 10.78
N ARG A 109 1.74 14.07 11.06
CA ARG A 109 0.48 14.64 10.56
C ARG A 109 0.67 15.48 9.30
N ARG A 110 1.91 15.79 8.94
CA ARG A 110 2.22 16.70 7.85
C ARG A 110 2.21 15.94 6.53
N ARG A 111 1.61 16.54 5.51
CA ARG A 111 1.72 16.05 4.12
C ARG A 111 3.00 16.53 3.45
N THR A 112 3.45 17.74 3.79
CA THR A 112 4.61 18.39 3.20
C THR A 112 5.73 18.55 4.21
N LEU A 113 6.95 18.31 3.75
CA LEU A 113 8.17 18.28 4.54
C LEU A 113 9.16 19.29 3.98
N ARG A 114 9.98 19.86 4.86
CA ARG A 114 11.11 20.70 4.44
C ARG A 114 12.18 19.81 3.78
N PRO A 115 12.86 20.26 2.72
CA PRO A 115 13.91 19.48 2.05
C PRO A 115 14.98 18.96 3.01
N SER A 116 15.45 19.79 3.96
CA SER A 116 16.44 19.38 4.97
C SER A 116 15.94 18.26 5.88
N HIS A 117 14.64 18.23 6.18
CA HIS A 117 14.04 17.15 6.95
C HIS A 117 13.94 15.86 6.13
N VAL A 118 13.61 15.95 4.85
CA VAL A 118 13.59 14.79 3.94
C VAL A 118 14.99 14.17 3.85
N THR A 119 16.02 14.98 3.62
CA THR A 119 17.41 14.49 3.56
C THR A 119 17.82 13.78 4.85
N ARG A 120 17.54 14.37 6.02
CA ARG A 120 17.84 13.75 7.31
C ARG A 120 17.06 12.45 7.53
N LEU A 121 15.80 12.41 7.11
CA LEU A 121 14.96 11.24 7.27
C LEU A 121 15.40 10.08 6.36
N LEU A 122 15.76 10.37 5.10
CA LEU A 122 16.31 9.38 4.18
C LEU A 122 17.73 8.94 4.57
N ALA A 123 18.47 9.75 5.33
CA ALA A 123 19.75 9.31 5.89
C ALA A 123 19.60 8.27 7.01
N ASN A 124 18.41 8.14 7.61
CA ASN A 124 18.19 7.11 8.64
C ASN A 124 18.30 5.71 8.01
N PRO A 125 19.03 4.77 8.62
CA PRO A 125 19.00 3.39 8.21
C PRO A 125 17.59 2.82 8.43
N THR A 126 17.26 1.76 7.70
CA THR A 126 16.04 1.01 7.93
C THR A 126 16.10 0.42 9.35
N SER A 127 15.11 0.70 10.19
CA SER A 127 15.07 0.20 11.57
C SER A 127 15.24 -1.32 11.61
N THR A 128 16.03 -1.82 12.57
CA THR A 128 16.23 -3.26 12.79
C THR A 128 14.91 -3.98 13.12
N ASP A 129 13.98 -3.28 13.77
CA ASP A 129 12.64 -3.80 14.10
C ASP A 129 11.62 -3.61 12.98
N SER A 130 12.05 -3.08 11.82
CA SER A 130 11.15 -2.91 10.69
C SER A 130 10.69 -4.29 10.20
N PRO A 131 9.38 -4.51 9.99
CA PRO A 131 8.88 -5.79 9.52
C PRO A 131 9.20 -5.90 8.02
N LEU A 132 10.41 -6.36 7.74
CA LEU A 132 10.92 -6.63 6.41
C LEU A 132 10.32 -7.94 5.91
N ALA A 133 9.85 -7.96 4.67
CA ALA A 133 9.34 -9.18 4.06
C ALA A 133 10.45 -10.24 3.94
N GLY A 134 10.09 -11.51 4.12
CA GLY A 134 11.01 -12.63 3.93
C GLY A 134 11.68 -12.63 2.55
N TYR A 135 12.86 -13.26 2.47
CA TYR A 135 13.69 -13.30 1.27
C TYR A 135 12.91 -13.70 0.00
N THR A 136 12.10 -14.75 0.07
CA THR A 136 11.32 -15.24 -1.08
C THR A 136 10.34 -14.21 -1.62
N LEU A 137 9.64 -13.46 -0.76
CA LEU A 137 8.73 -12.40 -1.20
C LEU A 137 9.47 -11.27 -1.88
N ARG A 138 10.64 -10.90 -1.36
CA ARG A 138 11.49 -9.86 -1.93
C ARG A 138 12.05 -10.29 -3.29
N GLU A 139 12.55 -11.51 -3.39
CA GLU A 139 13.03 -12.08 -4.65
C GLU A 139 11.93 -12.09 -5.72
N ARG A 140 10.72 -12.55 -5.35
CA ARG A 140 9.55 -12.54 -6.25
C ARG A 140 9.16 -11.12 -6.66
N PHE A 141 9.19 -10.18 -5.72
CA PHE A 141 8.99 -8.76 -6.02
C PHE A 141 10.04 -8.26 -7.01
N HIS A 142 11.33 -8.53 -6.79
CA HIS A 142 12.39 -8.10 -7.70
C HIS A 142 12.23 -8.66 -9.11
N ARG A 143 11.89 -9.96 -9.22
CA ARG A 143 11.63 -10.63 -10.49
C ARG A 143 10.43 -10.03 -11.23
N ALA A 144 9.35 -9.74 -10.51
CA ALA A 144 8.12 -9.21 -11.11
C ALA A 144 8.19 -7.71 -11.43
N PHE A 145 8.93 -6.93 -10.64
CA PHE A 145 8.95 -5.48 -10.74
C PHE A 145 10.11 -4.96 -11.60
N PHE A 146 11.33 -5.48 -11.43
CA PHE A 146 12.52 -4.96 -12.11
C PHE A 146 12.90 -5.68 -13.41
N LEU A 147 12.65 -6.99 -13.52
CA LEU A 147 12.91 -7.71 -14.77
C LEU A 147 11.82 -7.48 -15.83
N GLN A 148 10.61 -7.13 -15.40
CA GLN A 148 9.56 -6.70 -16.32
C GLN A 148 9.91 -5.32 -16.94
N SER A 149 10.45 -4.39 -16.14
CA SER A 149 10.87 -3.06 -16.63
C SER A 149 12.09 -3.07 -17.56
N GLN A 150 12.93 -4.12 -17.53
CA GLN A 150 14.05 -4.23 -18.50
C GLN A 150 13.59 -4.62 -19.91
N ARG A 151 12.39 -5.20 -20.06
CA ARG A 151 11.80 -5.44 -21.39
C ARG A 151 11.24 -4.16 -22.01
N ASP A 152 10.86 -3.17 -21.19
CA ASP A 152 10.31 -1.90 -21.67
C ASP A 152 11.39 -0.88 -22.09
N VAL A 153 12.64 -1.03 -21.64
CA VAL A 153 13.71 -0.04 -21.90
C VAL A 153 14.48 -0.32 -23.21
N ILE A 154 14.51 -1.56 -23.71
CA ILE A 154 15.20 -1.88 -24.98
C ILE A 154 14.25 -1.69 -26.19
N GLY A 155 12.93 -1.61 -25.97
CA GLY A 155 11.90 -1.41 -27.01
C GLY A 155 11.47 0.05 -27.21
N GLY A 156 12.41 1.00 -27.19
CA GLY A 156 12.11 2.42 -27.34
C GLY A 156 11.80 2.84 -28.78
N THR A 157 10.59 2.57 -29.27
CA THR A 157 9.92 3.40 -30.30
C THR A 157 8.40 3.31 -30.19
N THR A 158 7.82 4.45 -29.82
CA THR A 158 6.48 4.97 -30.14
C THR A 158 5.31 4.00 -30.42
N THR A 159 4.31 4.13 -29.54
CA THR A 159 2.86 4.02 -29.79
C THR A 159 2.25 2.62 -29.64
N THR A 160 1.39 2.51 -28.60
CA THR A 160 0.39 1.46 -28.33
C THR A 160 0.90 0.03 -28.27
N ASN A 161 1.56 -0.37 -27.18
CA ASN A 161 1.99 -1.76 -27.01
C ASN A 161 1.33 -2.44 -25.81
N ALA A 162 0.40 -3.34 -26.16
CA ALA A 162 0.12 -4.55 -25.40
C ALA A 162 1.45 -5.33 -25.19
N PRO A 163 1.59 -6.10 -24.09
CA PRO A 163 2.82 -6.81 -23.81
C PRO A 163 3.10 -7.84 -24.91
N SER A 164 4.18 -7.65 -25.67
CA SER A 164 4.68 -8.62 -26.62
C SER A 164 5.22 -9.83 -25.85
N VAL A 165 4.45 -10.91 -25.91
CA VAL A 165 4.82 -12.20 -25.34
C VAL A 165 5.86 -12.84 -26.25
N VAL A 166 7.07 -13.05 -25.73
CA VAL A 166 8.07 -13.90 -26.38
C VAL A 166 7.68 -15.35 -26.12
N VAL A 167 7.22 -16.05 -27.16
CA VAL A 167 6.93 -17.48 -27.16
C VAL A 167 8.18 -18.22 -27.63
N GLU A 168 8.52 -19.35 -27.00
CA GLU A 168 9.67 -20.17 -27.40
C GLU A 168 9.50 -20.68 -28.84
N GLU A 169 10.59 -20.69 -29.61
CA GLU A 169 10.60 -21.21 -30.99
C GLU A 169 10.12 -22.67 -31.00
N GLY A 170 9.06 -22.95 -31.77
CA GLY A 170 8.44 -24.27 -31.89
C GLY A 170 7.27 -24.56 -30.94
N ALA A 171 6.77 -23.58 -30.18
CA ALA A 171 5.56 -23.78 -29.39
C ALA A 171 4.33 -23.94 -30.31
N THR A 172 3.54 -25.00 -30.15
CA THR A 172 2.32 -25.23 -30.95
C THR A 172 1.05 -24.97 -30.17
N CYS A 173 0.04 -24.39 -30.82
CA CYS A 173 -1.25 -24.16 -30.22
C CYS A 173 -1.95 -25.52 -29.99
N PRO A 174 -2.27 -25.93 -28.76
CA PRO A 174 -2.88 -27.23 -28.46
C PRO A 174 -4.32 -27.40 -28.96
N ILE A 175 -4.90 -26.36 -29.59
CA ILE A 175 -6.26 -26.40 -30.13
C ILE A 175 -6.23 -26.64 -31.65
N CYS A 176 -5.43 -25.88 -32.40
CA CYS A 176 -5.31 -26.02 -33.87
C CYS A 176 -4.05 -26.75 -34.33
N LEU A 177 -3.10 -27.00 -33.42
CA LEU A 177 -1.80 -27.64 -33.67
C LEU A 177 -0.87 -26.85 -34.60
N GLU A 178 -1.16 -25.58 -34.83
CA GLU A 178 -0.31 -24.66 -35.61
C GLU A 178 0.79 -24.05 -34.73
N GLU A 179 1.94 -23.73 -35.33
CA GLU A 179 3.08 -23.12 -34.65
C GLU A 179 2.80 -21.67 -34.28
N MET A 180 3.07 -21.32 -33.02
CA MET A 180 2.89 -20.00 -32.44
C MET A 180 4.24 -19.27 -32.45
N GLY A 181 4.34 -18.15 -33.18
CA GLY A 181 5.51 -17.27 -33.12
C GLY A 181 6.57 -17.48 -34.20
N SER A 182 6.23 -18.06 -35.35
CA SER A 182 7.10 -17.97 -36.53
C SER A 182 7.13 -16.52 -37.05
N GLU A 183 8.31 -16.03 -37.45
CA GLU A 183 8.48 -14.69 -38.08
C GLU A 183 7.58 -14.49 -39.31
N SER A 184 6.99 -15.57 -39.83
CA SER A 184 6.11 -15.61 -40.99
C SER A 184 4.64 -15.24 -40.71
N VAL A 185 4.21 -15.02 -39.45
CA VAL A 185 2.84 -14.54 -39.17
C VAL A 185 2.84 -13.35 -38.20
N SER A 186 3.20 -12.18 -38.73
CA SER A 186 3.30 -10.88 -38.06
C SER A 186 1.94 -10.25 -37.65
N GLY A 187 1.04 -11.03 -37.05
CA GLY A 187 -0.28 -10.53 -36.65
C GLY A 187 -1.13 -11.40 -35.70
N GLU A 188 -0.68 -12.61 -35.34
CA GLU A 188 -1.49 -13.51 -34.50
C GLU A 188 -1.44 -13.13 -33.02
N ARG A 189 -2.61 -12.87 -32.44
CA ARG A 189 -2.75 -12.57 -31.01
C ARG A 189 -2.76 -13.84 -30.19
N LEU A 190 -1.92 -13.89 -29.18
CA LEU A 190 -1.79 -15.02 -28.26
C LEU A 190 -2.38 -14.66 -26.90
N VAL A 191 -3.01 -15.64 -26.24
CA VAL A 191 -3.50 -15.53 -24.86
C VAL A 191 -2.92 -16.65 -24.02
N GLY A 192 -2.61 -16.36 -22.76
CA GLY A 192 -1.85 -17.26 -21.90
C GLY A 192 -2.64 -17.74 -20.69
N CYS A 193 -2.43 -18.99 -20.28
CA CYS A 193 -2.97 -19.47 -19.01
C CYS A 193 -2.15 -18.96 -17.83
N GLY A 194 -2.75 -18.18 -16.92
CA GLY A 194 -2.08 -17.67 -15.72
C GLY A 194 -1.67 -18.73 -14.66
N THR A 195 -1.92 -20.01 -14.91
CA THR A 195 -1.48 -21.13 -14.03
C THR A 195 -0.34 -21.92 -14.68
N CYS A 196 -0.58 -22.58 -15.82
CA CYS A 196 0.44 -23.38 -16.49
C CYS A 196 1.30 -22.62 -17.51
N ARG A 197 0.98 -21.35 -17.77
CA ARG A 197 1.69 -20.45 -18.69
C ARG A 197 1.76 -20.88 -20.14
N ASN A 198 0.99 -21.88 -20.55
CA ASN A 198 0.86 -22.22 -21.96
C ASN A 198 0.02 -21.18 -22.71
N PHE A 199 0.46 -20.88 -23.93
CA PHE A 199 -0.18 -19.96 -24.86
C PHE A 199 -1.05 -20.72 -25.86
N ILE A 200 -2.11 -20.06 -26.31
CA ILE A 200 -2.98 -20.48 -27.40
C ILE A 200 -3.36 -19.23 -28.21
N HIS A 201 -3.77 -19.39 -29.47
CA HIS A 201 -4.31 -18.27 -30.26
C HIS A 201 -5.57 -17.70 -29.60
N GLU A 202 -5.75 -16.37 -29.69
CA GLU A 202 -6.93 -15.68 -29.17
C GLU A 202 -8.23 -16.26 -29.77
N ASP A 203 -8.22 -16.60 -31.06
CA ASP A 203 -9.39 -17.14 -31.75
C ASP A 203 -9.69 -18.60 -31.38
N CYS A 204 -8.64 -19.39 -31.14
CA CYS A 204 -8.78 -20.72 -30.54
C CYS A 204 -9.36 -20.63 -29.13
N PHE A 205 -8.91 -19.66 -28.33
CA PHE A 205 -9.47 -19.40 -26.99
C PHE A 205 -10.94 -18.98 -27.04
N LYS A 206 -11.32 -18.06 -27.94
CA LYS A 206 -12.73 -17.65 -28.11
C LYS A 206 -13.61 -18.83 -28.45
N THR A 207 -13.15 -19.72 -29.32
CA THR A 207 -13.87 -20.94 -29.69
C THR A 207 -14.03 -21.89 -28.51
N TRP A 208 -12.94 -22.12 -27.78
CA TRP A 208 -12.96 -22.90 -26.54
C TRP A 208 -13.90 -22.31 -25.48
N LYS A 209 -13.91 -20.99 -25.33
CA LYS A 209 -14.81 -20.29 -24.39
C LYS A 209 -16.29 -20.51 -24.73
N ARG A 210 -16.65 -20.57 -26.02
CA ARG A 210 -18.04 -20.81 -26.45
C ARG A 210 -18.52 -22.23 -26.14
N THR A 211 -17.63 -23.24 -26.14
CA THR A 211 -18.02 -24.63 -25.81
C THR A 211 -18.27 -24.84 -24.31
N GLN A 212 -17.73 -23.97 -23.45
CA GLN A 212 -17.96 -24.01 -22.01
C GLN A 212 -19.31 -23.38 -21.62
N ARG A 213 -20.38 -24.17 -21.73
CA ARG A 213 -21.76 -23.79 -21.34
C ARG A 213 -21.82 -23.25 -19.90
N ARG A 214 -22.09 -21.94 -19.74
CA ARG A 214 -22.38 -21.18 -18.48
C ARG A 214 -21.45 -21.44 -17.26
N ARG A 215 -20.29 -22.07 -17.43
CA ARG A 215 -19.29 -22.30 -16.37
C ARG A 215 -18.08 -21.40 -16.58
N SER A 216 -17.30 -21.19 -15.52
CA SER A 216 -16.05 -20.44 -15.63
C SER A 216 -15.09 -21.15 -16.56
N VAL A 217 -14.54 -20.42 -17.54
CA VAL A 217 -13.61 -20.96 -18.55
C VAL A 217 -12.46 -21.69 -17.87
N SER A 218 -12.14 -22.92 -18.28
CA SER A 218 -10.98 -23.67 -17.79
C SER A 218 -9.89 -23.78 -18.85
N CYS A 219 -8.64 -23.93 -18.42
CA CYS A 219 -7.51 -24.22 -19.30
C CYS A 219 -7.65 -25.57 -19.97
N VAL A 220 -7.47 -25.63 -21.30
CA VAL A 220 -7.45 -26.88 -22.08
C VAL A 220 -6.33 -27.82 -21.63
N ILE A 221 -5.22 -27.27 -21.14
CA ILE A 221 -4.06 -28.04 -20.68
C ILE A 221 -4.21 -28.45 -19.22
N CYS A 222 -4.19 -27.47 -18.31
CA CYS A 222 -4.11 -27.76 -16.87
C CYS A 222 -5.46 -27.81 -16.16
N ARG A 223 -6.58 -27.61 -16.87
CA ARG A 223 -7.96 -27.59 -16.34
C ARG A 223 -8.26 -26.57 -15.24
N SER A 224 -7.27 -25.79 -14.81
CA SER A 224 -7.43 -24.69 -13.88
C SER A 224 -8.33 -23.59 -14.46
N ARG A 225 -9.01 -22.83 -13.60
CA ARG A 225 -9.82 -21.68 -14.04
C ARG A 225 -8.95 -20.71 -14.85
N TRP A 226 -9.40 -20.34 -16.04
CA TRP A 226 -8.70 -19.48 -16.97
C TRP A 226 -8.54 -18.08 -16.37
N LYS A 227 -7.29 -17.64 -16.27
CA LYS A 227 -6.88 -16.29 -15.93
C LYS A 227 -5.94 -15.89 -17.05
N ASP A 228 -6.34 -14.96 -17.92
CA ASP A 228 -5.45 -14.54 -18.99
C ASP A 228 -4.22 -13.85 -18.39
N ILE A 229 -3.05 -14.13 -18.95
CA ILE A 229 -1.80 -13.43 -18.65
C ILE A 229 -1.89 -11.99 -19.15
N ILE A 230 -2.65 -11.73 -20.21
CA ILE A 230 -2.70 -10.42 -20.91
C ILE A 230 -3.97 -9.63 -20.54
N SER A 231 -5.16 -10.23 -20.55
CA SER A 231 -6.43 -9.50 -20.29
C SER A 231 -6.70 -9.10 -18.82
N ARG A 232 -5.76 -9.27 -17.89
CA ARG A 232 -5.85 -8.67 -16.54
C ARG A 232 -5.18 -7.31 -16.44
N ALA A 233 -4.47 -6.87 -17.48
CA ALA A 233 -3.76 -5.60 -17.47
C ALA A 233 -4.67 -4.36 -17.50
N ASP A 234 -5.96 -4.49 -17.88
CA ASP A 234 -6.69 -3.30 -18.34
C ASP A 234 -7.89 -2.83 -17.49
N HIS A 235 -8.27 -3.50 -16.38
CA HIS A 235 -9.28 -2.91 -15.48
C HIS A 235 -9.15 -3.19 -13.97
N ASP A 236 -8.35 -4.19 -13.54
CA ASP A 236 -8.24 -4.56 -12.11
C ASP A 236 -6.79 -4.78 -11.59
N GLN A 237 -5.75 -4.65 -12.42
CA GLN A 237 -4.34 -4.78 -12.00
C GLN A 237 -3.63 -3.43 -11.85
N LYS A 238 -4.26 -2.45 -11.21
CA LYS A 238 -3.56 -1.21 -10.82
C LYS A 238 -2.34 -1.47 -9.92
N TYR A 239 -2.31 -2.61 -9.22
CA TYR A 239 -1.28 -2.96 -8.26
C TYR A 239 -0.71 -4.35 -8.51
N LEU A 240 0.61 -4.50 -8.36
CA LEU A 240 1.26 -5.80 -8.28
C LEU A 240 0.75 -6.53 -7.03
N ASN A 241 0.19 -7.72 -7.18
CA ASN A 241 -0.33 -8.52 -6.07
C ASN A 241 0.55 -9.76 -5.84
N LEU A 242 1.05 -9.90 -4.61
CA LEU A 242 1.90 -10.99 -4.14
C LEU A 242 1.19 -11.93 -3.15
N ALA A 243 -0.14 -11.82 -2.97
CA ALA A 243 -0.90 -12.59 -1.98
C ALA A 243 -0.68 -14.11 -2.09
N ALA A 244 -0.50 -14.62 -3.31
CA ALA A 244 -0.24 -16.04 -3.57
C ALA A 244 1.10 -16.55 -2.99
N TYR A 245 2.00 -15.66 -2.59
CA TYR A 245 3.35 -15.99 -2.09
C TYR A 245 3.54 -15.58 -0.63
N VAL A 246 2.53 -14.98 -0.01
CA VAL A 246 2.54 -14.63 1.40
C VAL A 246 2.35 -15.92 2.19
N GLN A 247 3.45 -16.54 2.62
CA GLN A 247 3.41 -17.69 3.51
C GLN A 247 3.01 -17.24 4.92
N GLU A 248 2.36 -18.12 5.69
CA GLU A 248 1.94 -17.84 7.08
C GLU A 248 3.13 -17.74 8.05
N ASN A 249 4.34 -18.09 7.61
CA ASN A 249 5.56 -18.18 8.42
C ASN A 249 6.36 -16.88 8.65
N ASP A 250 5.83 -15.69 8.36
CA ASP A 250 6.44 -14.43 8.86
C ASP A 250 6.12 -14.17 10.35
N GLN A 251 5.71 -15.21 11.09
CA GLN A 251 5.41 -15.18 12.51
C GLN A 251 6.69 -15.45 13.31
N HIS A 252 7.04 -14.52 14.20
CA HIS A 252 8.12 -14.53 15.20
C HIS A 252 9.44 -13.85 14.79
N VAL A 253 9.53 -12.57 15.12
CA VAL A 253 10.74 -12.05 15.79
C VAL A 253 10.33 -11.79 17.23
N ALA A 254 10.57 -12.76 18.10
CA ALA A 254 10.52 -12.57 19.54
C ALA A 254 11.93 -12.13 20.01
N PRO A 255 12.05 -11.20 20.96
CA PRO A 255 13.34 -10.79 21.48
C PRO A 255 13.93 -11.95 22.30
N GLN A 256 15.16 -12.34 21.97
CA GLN A 256 15.94 -13.23 22.83
C GLN A 256 16.22 -12.47 24.14
N SER A 257 15.58 -12.91 25.21
CA SER A 257 15.96 -12.53 26.57
C SER A 257 17.25 -13.28 26.91
N GLU A 258 18.34 -12.54 27.08
CA GLU A 258 19.57 -13.09 27.61
C GLU A 258 19.32 -13.54 29.06
N GLY A 259 19.49 -14.85 29.28
CA GLY A 259 19.43 -15.46 30.59
C GLY A 259 20.58 -14.99 31.47
N SER A 260 20.29 -14.11 32.42
CA SER A 260 21.17 -13.85 33.55
C SER A 260 21.12 -15.06 34.48
N SER A 261 22.18 -15.87 34.42
CA SER A 261 22.47 -16.94 35.35
C SER A 261 23.42 -16.41 36.42
N THR A 262 22.94 -16.27 37.66
CA THR A 262 23.77 -16.44 38.85
C THR A 262 22.89 -17.00 39.98
N CYS A 263 22.98 -18.32 40.17
CA CYS A 263 22.51 -18.97 41.40
C CYS A 263 23.52 -18.64 42.51
N ARG A 264 23.01 -18.16 43.64
CA ARG A 264 23.65 -18.27 44.95
C ARG A 264 23.38 -19.67 45.52
N ASP A 265 24.25 -20.06 46.45
CA ASP A 265 24.11 -21.08 47.51
C ASP A 265 25.02 -22.30 47.35
N LEU A 266 26.20 -22.21 47.98
CA LEU A 266 26.69 -23.08 49.08
C LEU A 266 28.05 -22.58 49.58
#